data_AF-A0A7J9BVG8-F1
#
_entry.id   AF-A0A7J9BVG8-F1
#
_cell.length_a   1.000
_cell.length_b   1.000
_cell.length_c   1.000
_cell.angle_alpha   90.00
_cell.angle_beta   90.00
_cell.angle_gamma   90.00
#
_symmetry.space_group_name_H-M   'P 1'
#
loop_
_entity.id
_entity.type
_entity.pdbx_description
1 polymer ?
#
loop_
_entity_poly.entity_id
_entity_poly.type
_entity_poly.pdbx_seq_one_letter_code
_entity_poly.pdbx_strand_id
1 'polypeptide(L)'
;MGSFPHIVEDCLGVLQVLSDGTVFRSKTIHFNMPVIHHQNSVDFKDAMFDKTHNLHLRIYKPASASNFPPNGRPHKLPIVVFIHGGGFCLGSRTWPTCHNSCLRFASGLNAVVIAPDYRLAPEHRLPAAMDDAASAMRWLQSQALRENGVSDAWLNSGEVDFDQVFVLGDSSGGNIAHHLAVRLGGGSTELAPVRVRGYVLLAPFFGGVVRTRSESGPSEALLNLDILDRYFVMVP
;
A
#
# COMPACT_ATOMS: atom_id res chain seq x y z
N MET A 1 12.60 40.92 -13.30
CA MET A 1 11.51 40.07 -13.83
C MET A 1 11.81 38.65 -13.40
N GLY A 2 10.89 37.96 -12.71
CA GLY A 2 11.08 36.55 -12.36
C GLY A 2 10.98 35.67 -13.61
N SER A 3 11.81 34.64 -13.71
CA SER A 3 11.70 33.62 -14.76
C SER A 3 10.39 32.85 -14.63
N PHE A 4 9.79 32.41 -15.73
CA PHE A 4 8.64 31.52 -15.70
C PHE A 4 8.97 30.19 -14.99
N PRO A 5 7.99 29.54 -14.32
CA PRO A 5 8.20 28.24 -13.71
C PRO A 5 8.67 27.20 -14.73
N HIS A 6 9.68 26.41 -14.37
CA HIS A 6 10.22 25.32 -15.19
C HIS A 6 10.39 24.07 -14.34
N ILE A 7 10.46 22.89 -14.98
CA ILE A 7 10.58 21.60 -14.30
C ILE A 7 11.94 21.52 -13.60
N VAL A 8 11.93 21.26 -12.30
CA VAL A 8 13.12 21.00 -11.48
C VAL A 8 13.25 19.52 -11.10
N GLU A 9 12.12 18.82 -10.96
CA GLU A 9 12.10 17.37 -10.76
C GLU A 9 11.14 16.71 -11.74
N ASP A 10 11.54 15.57 -12.33
CA ASP A 10 10.69 14.76 -13.19
C ASP A 10 10.81 13.28 -12.80
N CYS A 11 9.71 12.67 -12.41
CA CYS A 11 9.62 11.24 -12.18
C CYS A 11 8.80 10.58 -13.28
N LEU A 12 9.52 10.10 -14.31
CA LEU A 12 9.00 9.28 -15.40
C LEU A 12 7.89 9.97 -16.23
N GLY A 13 7.84 11.30 -16.24
CA GLY A 13 6.75 12.10 -16.81
C GLY A 13 5.41 11.97 -16.08
N VAL A 14 5.38 11.24 -14.97
CA VAL A 14 4.17 11.00 -14.17
C VAL A 14 4.02 12.06 -13.07
N LEU A 15 5.12 12.45 -12.45
CA LEU A 15 5.18 13.49 -11.44
C LEU A 15 6.24 14.50 -11.84
N GLN A 16 5.88 15.78 -11.88
CA GLN A 16 6.80 16.88 -12.15
C GLN A 16 6.67 17.94 -11.07
N VAL A 17 7.79 18.44 -10.58
CA VAL A 17 7.85 19.59 -9.67
C VAL A 17 8.44 20.77 -10.43
N LEU A 18 7.77 21.92 -10.37
CA LEU A 18 8.24 23.15 -10.98
C LEU A 18 9.07 23.99 -10.00
N SER A 19 9.87 24.91 -10.52
CA SER A 19 10.78 25.77 -9.76
C SER A 19 10.08 26.69 -8.75
N ASP A 20 8.76 26.86 -8.83
CA ASP A 20 7.94 27.62 -7.88
C ASP A 20 7.28 26.73 -6.81
N GLY A 21 7.56 25.42 -6.81
CA GLY A 21 6.98 24.44 -5.90
C GLY A 21 5.67 23.82 -6.38
N THR A 22 5.14 24.23 -7.54
CA THR A 22 3.95 23.61 -8.13
C THR A 22 4.22 22.15 -8.46
N VAL A 23 3.29 21.27 -8.08
CA VAL A 23 3.37 19.84 -8.37
C VAL A 23 2.35 19.47 -9.43
N PHE A 24 2.81 18.83 -10.51
CA PHE A 24 1.97 18.28 -11.56
C PHE A 24 2.01 16.76 -11.52
N ARG A 25 0.83 16.13 -11.52
CA ARG A 25 0.65 14.68 -11.60
C ARG A 25 -0.14 14.33 -12.85
N SER A 26 0.42 13.48 -13.70
CA SER A 26 -0.28 13.00 -14.88
C SER A 26 -1.53 12.22 -14.50
N LYS A 27 -2.65 12.53 -15.14
CA LYS A 27 -3.90 11.77 -15.04
C LYS A 27 -3.90 10.53 -15.95
N THR A 28 -3.00 10.50 -16.93
CA THR A 28 -2.92 9.43 -17.93
C THR A 28 -1.53 8.80 -17.83
N ILE A 29 -1.48 7.61 -17.25
CA ILE A 29 -0.24 6.86 -17.06
C ILE A 29 -0.31 5.62 -17.92
N HIS A 30 0.67 5.47 -18.81
CA HIS A 30 0.75 4.32 -19.69
C HIS A 30 1.51 3.21 -18.97
N PHE A 31 0.78 2.18 -18.54
CA PHE A 31 1.39 0.99 -17.98
C PHE A 31 1.64 -0.02 -19.10
N ASN A 32 2.87 -0.52 -19.20
CA ASN A 32 3.22 -1.60 -20.12
C ASN A 32 2.78 -2.98 -19.58
N MET A 33 1.62 -3.03 -18.92
CA MET A 33 1.01 -4.26 -18.43
C MET A 33 -0.51 -4.14 -18.50
N PRO A 34 -1.22 -5.22 -18.88
CA PRO A 34 -2.67 -5.21 -18.91
C PRO A 34 -3.24 -5.11 -17.48
N VAL A 35 -4.33 -4.36 -17.33
CA VAL A 35 -5.14 -4.39 -16.11
C VAL A 35 -5.98 -5.68 -16.14
N ILE A 36 -5.88 -6.50 -15.11
CA ILE A 36 -6.77 -7.64 -14.95
C ILE A 36 -8.10 -7.11 -14.43
N HIS A 37 -9.10 -6.99 -15.29
CA HIS A 37 -10.41 -6.47 -14.89
C HIS A 37 -11.22 -7.46 -14.05
N HIS A 38 -11.07 -8.76 -14.34
CA HIS A 38 -11.71 -9.83 -13.61
C HIS A 38 -10.78 -11.05 -13.57
N GLN A 39 -10.61 -11.61 -12.39
CA GLN A 39 -10.14 -12.97 -12.21
C GLN A 39 -11.35 -13.71 -11.63
N ASN A 40 -11.90 -14.71 -12.33
CA ASN A 40 -13.16 -15.39 -11.97
C ASN A 40 -13.17 -16.01 -10.55
N SER A 41 -12.06 -15.93 -9.82
CA SER A 41 -11.86 -16.40 -8.45
C SER A 41 -11.76 -15.29 -7.40
N VAL A 42 -11.77 -14.00 -7.75
CA VAL A 42 -11.59 -12.88 -6.80
C VAL A 42 -12.50 -11.70 -7.13
N ASP A 43 -13.32 -11.30 -6.17
CA ASP A 43 -14.12 -10.08 -6.19
C ASP A 43 -13.36 -8.93 -5.53
N PHE A 44 -13.62 -7.68 -5.93
CA PHE A 44 -13.07 -6.50 -5.26
C PHE A 44 -14.06 -5.33 -5.19
N LYS A 45 -13.87 -4.47 -4.20
CA LYS A 45 -14.63 -3.22 -4.02
C LYS A 45 -13.80 -2.15 -3.33
N ASP A 46 -14.15 -0.89 -3.54
CA ASP A 46 -13.52 0.24 -2.86
C ASP A 46 -14.32 0.68 -1.64
N ALA A 47 -13.62 1.17 -0.62
CA ALA A 47 -14.21 1.80 0.55
C ALA A 47 -13.35 2.99 0.99
N MET A 48 -14.01 4.06 1.47
CA MET A 48 -13.33 5.19 2.07
C MET A 48 -12.99 4.85 3.54
N PHE A 49 -11.73 5.04 3.94
CA PHE A 49 -11.29 4.74 5.30
C PHE A 49 -10.91 5.99 6.11
N ASP A 50 -10.57 7.09 5.44
CA ASP A 50 -10.30 8.38 6.07
C ASP A 50 -11.03 9.49 5.30
N LYS A 51 -12.03 10.10 5.95
CA LYS A 51 -12.81 11.21 5.38
C LYS A 51 -12.03 12.52 5.35
N THR A 52 -11.17 12.75 6.34
CA THR A 52 -10.42 14.00 6.52
C THR A 52 -9.45 14.20 5.37
N HIS A 53 -8.79 13.12 4.96
CA HIS A 53 -7.80 13.13 3.88
C HIS A 53 -8.35 12.58 2.55
N ASN A 54 -9.64 12.21 2.50
CA ASN A 54 -10.27 11.55 1.36
C ASN A 54 -9.47 10.32 0.88
N LEU A 55 -9.05 9.47 1.82
CA LEU A 55 -8.31 8.24 1.51
C LEU A 55 -9.24 7.05 1.41
N HIS A 56 -8.95 6.23 0.40
CA HIS A 56 -9.71 5.06 0.03
C HIS A 56 -8.81 3.84 0.05
N LEU A 57 -9.42 2.69 0.24
CA LEU A 57 -8.80 1.39 0.14
C LEU A 57 -9.61 0.49 -0.77
N ARG A 58 -8.97 -0.56 -1.28
CA ARG A 58 -9.63 -1.61 -2.06
C ARG A 58 -9.56 -2.91 -1.30
N ILE A 59 -10.70 -3.56 -1.15
CA ILE A 59 -10.83 -4.87 -0.51
C ILE A 59 -10.98 -5.90 -1.63
N TYR A 60 -10.21 -6.98 -1.56
CA TYR A 60 -10.25 -8.13 -2.47
C TYR A 60 -10.64 -9.36 -1.66
N LYS A 61 -11.60 -10.13 -2.17
CA LYS A 61 -12.11 -11.34 -1.52
C LYS A 61 -12.14 -12.49 -2.53
N PRO A 62 -11.61 -13.68 -2.20
CA PRO A 62 -11.80 -14.88 -3.03
C PRO A 62 -13.29 -15.21 -3.18
N ALA A 63 -13.74 -15.44 -4.42
CA ALA A 63 -15.14 -15.69 -4.77
C ALA A 63 -15.67 -17.04 -4.22
N SER A 64 -14.78 -17.98 -3.91
CA SER A 64 -15.10 -19.22 -3.20
C SER A 64 -14.01 -19.50 -2.17
N ALA A 65 -14.28 -19.18 -0.91
CA ALA A 65 -13.46 -19.68 0.18
C ALA A 65 -13.68 -21.20 0.28
N SER A 66 -12.61 -22.00 0.25
CA SER A 66 -12.71 -23.44 0.49
C SER A 66 -13.21 -23.68 1.93
N ASN A 67 -14.51 -23.87 2.09
CA ASN A 67 -15.17 -24.05 3.39
C ASN A 67 -14.86 -25.38 4.10
N PHE A 68 -13.90 -26.17 3.61
CA PHE A 68 -13.63 -27.51 4.12
C PHE A 68 -12.14 -27.71 4.42
N PRO A 69 -11.70 -27.54 5.67
CA PRO A 69 -10.48 -28.19 6.13
C PRO A 69 -10.77 -29.66 6.49
N PRO A 70 -9.77 -30.55 6.44
CA PRO A 70 -9.88 -31.93 6.93
C PRO A 70 -10.24 -32.05 8.43
N ASN A 71 -10.29 -30.94 9.17
CA ASN A 71 -10.33 -30.89 10.64
C ASN A 71 -11.63 -30.31 11.23
N GLY A 72 -12.67 -30.04 10.42
CA GLY A 72 -14.02 -29.70 10.91
C GLY A 72 -14.23 -28.33 11.58
N ARG A 73 -13.26 -27.41 11.49
CA ARG A 73 -13.45 -25.99 11.91
C ARG A 73 -13.81 -25.12 10.70
N PRO A 74 -14.64 -24.07 10.83
CA PRO A 74 -14.83 -23.10 9.76
C PRO A 74 -13.48 -22.45 9.43
N HIS A 75 -12.99 -22.60 8.21
CA HIS A 75 -11.72 -22.00 7.77
C HIS A 75 -11.97 -20.51 7.46
N LYS A 76 -11.69 -19.64 8.43
CA LYS A 76 -11.73 -18.19 8.22
C LYS A 76 -10.51 -17.75 7.41
N LEU A 77 -10.69 -16.79 6.52
CA LEU A 77 -9.67 -16.24 5.65
C LEU A 77 -8.74 -15.31 6.46
N PRO A 78 -7.41 -15.44 6.34
CA PRO A 78 -6.49 -14.44 6.87
C PRO A 78 -6.65 -13.11 6.12
N ILE A 79 -6.16 -12.03 6.72
CA ILE A 79 -6.14 -10.70 6.12
C ILE A 79 -4.70 -10.34 5.74
N VAL A 80 -4.52 -9.84 4.51
CA VAL A 80 -3.27 -9.22 4.07
C VAL A 80 -3.53 -7.74 3.81
N VAL A 81 -2.85 -6.85 4.55
CA VAL A 81 -2.83 -5.42 4.24
C VAL A 81 -1.65 -5.17 3.32
N PHE A 82 -1.90 -4.84 2.05
CA PHE A 82 -0.87 -4.60 1.05
C PHE A 82 -0.65 -3.11 0.82
N ILE A 83 0.55 -2.62 1.11
CA ILE A 83 0.95 -1.22 0.93
C ILE A 83 1.80 -1.11 -0.32
N HIS A 84 1.33 -0.36 -1.31
CA HIS A 84 1.99 -0.26 -2.61
C HIS A 84 3.31 0.54 -2.54
N GLY A 85 4.19 0.27 -3.49
CA GLY A 85 5.42 1.03 -3.75
C GLY A 85 5.19 2.30 -4.57
N GLY A 86 6.30 2.93 -4.98
CA GLY A 86 6.31 4.17 -5.78
C GLY A 86 7.19 5.29 -5.20
N GLY A 87 8.18 4.97 -4.36
CA GLY A 87 9.09 5.95 -3.78
C GLY A 87 8.40 6.98 -2.89
N PHE A 88 7.24 6.62 -2.29
CA PHE A 88 6.29 7.52 -1.61
C PHE A 88 5.67 8.64 -2.46
N CYS A 89 6.15 8.79 -3.69
CA CYS A 89 5.75 9.86 -4.59
C CYS A 89 4.73 9.41 -5.62
N LEU A 90 4.67 8.12 -5.95
CA LEU A 90 3.81 7.56 -6.99
C LEU A 90 2.99 6.39 -6.44
N GLY A 91 2.01 5.94 -7.24
CA GLY A 91 1.21 4.76 -6.96
C GLY A 91 -0.24 5.07 -6.63
N SER A 92 -1.05 4.02 -6.65
CA SER A 92 -2.40 3.98 -6.09
C SER A 92 -2.85 2.53 -5.99
N ARG A 93 -3.78 2.25 -5.07
CA ARG A 93 -4.58 1.02 -5.01
C ARG A 93 -5.21 0.63 -6.36
N THR A 94 -5.46 1.61 -7.22
CA THR A 94 -6.13 1.41 -8.52
C THR A 94 -5.17 1.15 -9.68
N TRP A 95 -3.87 1.40 -9.51
CA TRP A 95 -2.90 1.19 -10.59
C TRP A 95 -2.73 -0.30 -10.88
N PRO A 96 -2.49 -0.70 -12.15
CA PRO A 96 -2.38 -2.10 -12.54
C PRO A 96 -1.32 -2.87 -11.75
N THR A 97 -0.20 -2.22 -11.39
CA THR A 97 0.88 -2.82 -10.58
C THR A 97 0.39 -3.28 -9.21
N CYS A 98 -0.37 -2.44 -8.52
CA CYS A 98 -0.97 -2.76 -7.23
C CYS A 98 -2.15 -3.73 -7.42
N HIS A 99 -3.05 -3.41 -8.34
CA HIS A 99 -4.28 -4.15 -8.54
C HIS A 99 -4.05 -5.62 -8.91
N ASN A 100 -3.19 -5.88 -9.89
CA ASN A 100 -2.88 -7.23 -10.34
C ASN A 100 -2.14 -8.02 -9.24
N SER A 101 -1.32 -7.36 -8.43
CA SER A 101 -0.65 -8.00 -7.28
C SER A 101 -1.66 -8.42 -6.22
N CYS A 102 -2.61 -7.56 -5.86
CA CYS A 102 -3.67 -7.89 -4.92
C CYS A 102 -4.55 -9.05 -5.37
N LEU A 103 -4.90 -9.11 -6.66
CA LEU A 103 -5.64 -10.25 -7.22
C LEU A 103 -4.86 -11.57 -7.06
N ARG A 104 -3.55 -11.55 -7.34
CA ARG A 104 -2.67 -12.71 -7.15
C ARG A 104 -2.51 -13.09 -5.69
N PHE A 105 -2.40 -12.12 -4.77
CA PHE A 105 -2.33 -12.40 -3.34
C PHE A 105 -3.64 -12.99 -2.83
N ALA A 106 -4.79 -12.41 -3.19
CA ALA A 106 -6.09 -12.89 -2.75
C ALA A 106 -6.33 -14.34 -3.22
N SER A 107 -6.13 -14.61 -4.50
CA SER A 107 -6.30 -15.96 -5.07
C SER A 107 -5.25 -16.96 -4.61
N GLY A 108 -3.97 -16.59 -4.63
CA GLY A 108 -2.86 -17.49 -4.33
C GLY A 108 -2.68 -17.81 -2.85
N LEU A 109 -3.04 -16.87 -1.96
CA LEU A 109 -2.96 -17.07 -0.50
C LEU A 109 -4.30 -17.49 0.11
N ASN A 110 -5.39 -17.50 -0.68
CA ASN A 110 -6.75 -17.66 -0.19
C ASN A 110 -7.02 -16.73 1.00
N ALA A 111 -6.82 -15.43 0.78
CA ALA A 111 -6.84 -14.40 1.81
C ALA A 111 -7.68 -13.19 1.37
N VAL A 112 -8.24 -12.47 2.34
CA VAL A 112 -8.77 -11.13 2.07
C VAL A 112 -7.59 -10.17 1.96
N VAL A 113 -7.52 -9.40 0.88
CA VAL A 113 -6.45 -8.40 0.70
C VAL A 113 -7.05 -7.01 0.80
N ILE A 114 -6.40 -6.13 1.57
CA ILE A 114 -6.80 -4.73 1.75
C ILE A 114 -5.65 -3.86 1.28
N ALA A 115 -5.87 -3.05 0.25
CA ALA A 115 -4.88 -2.15 -0.32
C ALA A 115 -5.28 -0.69 -0.11
N PRO A 116 -4.76 -0.01 0.94
CA PRO A 116 -5.01 1.41 1.16
C PRO A 116 -4.19 2.28 0.20
N ASP A 117 -4.78 3.38 -0.25
CA ASP A 117 -4.00 4.55 -0.69
C ASP A 117 -3.42 5.27 0.53
N TYR A 118 -2.30 5.96 0.32
CA TYR A 118 -1.70 6.87 1.28
C TYR A 118 -1.35 8.18 0.58
N ARG A 119 -1.26 9.28 1.34
CA ARG A 119 -0.89 10.59 0.80
C ARG A 119 0.54 10.54 0.26
N LEU A 120 0.73 11.15 -0.92
CA LEU A 120 2.00 11.10 -1.65
C LEU A 120 2.83 12.36 -1.44
N ALA A 121 4.15 12.18 -1.40
CA ALA A 121 5.11 13.27 -1.46
C ALA A 121 5.26 13.77 -2.91
N PRO A 122 5.61 15.05 -3.14
CA PRO A 122 6.06 16.04 -2.15
C PRO A 122 4.96 16.87 -1.49
N GLU A 123 3.70 16.77 -1.92
CA GLU A 123 2.58 17.52 -1.32
C GLU A 123 2.36 17.14 0.16
N HIS A 124 2.57 15.85 0.46
CA HIS A 124 2.49 15.29 1.79
C HIS A 124 3.75 14.48 2.09
N ARG A 125 4.79 15.20 2.50
CA ARG A 125 6.07 14.63 2.96
C ARG A 125 5.89 13.70 4.15
N LEU A 126 6.91 12.89 4.43
CA LEU A 126 6.90 12.01 5.58
C LEU A 126 6.74 12.83 6.88
N PRO A 127 6.01 12.34 7.90
CA PRO A 127 5.51 10.98 8.08
C PRO A 127 4.07 10.74 7.57
N ALA A 128 3.50 11.58 6.69
CA ALA A 128 2.09 11.48 6.29
C ALA A 128 1.66 10.06 5.84
N ALA A 129 2.47 9.41 4.99
CA ALA A 129 2.20 8.06 4.52
C ALA A 129 2.20 7.01 5.65
N MET A 130 3.04 7.17 6.67
CA MET A 130 3.09 6.28 7.84
C MET A 130 1.85 6.44 8.71
N ASP A 131 1.38 7.68 8.87
CA ASP A 131 0.17 7.97 9.62
C ASP A 131 -1.08 7.45 8.90
N ASP A 132 -1.12 7.56 7.58
CA ASP A 132 -2.21 7.04 6.76
C ASP A 132 -2.28 5.51 6.83
N ALA A 133 -1.13 4.83 6.77
CA ALA A 133 -1.08 3.38 6.93
C ALA A 133 -1.49 2.93 8.34
N ALA A 134 -1.11 3.68 9.38
CA ALA A 134 -1.60 3.43 10.74
C ALA A 134 -3.11 3.68 10.87
N SER A 135 -3.63 4.70 10.18
CA SER A 135 -5.06 4.98 10.07
C SER A 135 -5.82 3.83 9.39
N ALA A 136 -5.27 3.25 8.32
CA ALA A 136 -5.84 2.06 7.67
C ALA A 136 -5.89 0.84 8.61
N MET A 137 -4.86 0.63 9.44
CA MET A 137 -4.88 -0.42 10.47
C MET A 137 -5.93 -0.18 11.55
N ARG A 138 -6.14 1.07 11.98
CA ARG A 138 -7.23 1.44 12.91
C ARG A 138 -8.61 1.31 12.28
N TRP A 139 -8.74 1.61 10.99
CA TRP A 139 -9.96 1.33 10.25
C TRP A 139 -10.24 -0.18 10.23
N LEU A 140 -9.23 -1.03 10.02
CA LEU A 140 -9.40 -2.48 10.11
C LEU A 140 -9.83 -2.93 11.52
N GLN A 141 -9.27 -2.32 12.55
CA GLN A 141 -9.68 -2.55 13.94
C GLN A 141 -11.16 -2.18 14.16
N SER A 142 -11.62 -1.05 13.62
CA SER A 142 -13.02 -0.65 13.79
C SER A 142 -14.00 -1.58 13.08
N GLN A 143 -13.59 -2.22 11.97
CA GLN A 143 -14.35 -3.31 11.35
C GLN A 143 -14.51 -4.48 12.32
N ALA A 144 -13.41 -4.91 12.94
CA ALA A 144 -13.39 -6.03 13.86
C ALA A 144 -14.23 -5.78 15.13
N LEU A 145 -14.19 -4.54 15.64
CA LEU A 145 -14.99 -4.10 16.79
C LEU A 145 -16.45 -3.78 16.43
N ARG A 146 -16.75 -3.61 15.13
CA ARG A 146 -18.06 -3.17 14.61
C ARG A 146 -18.48 -1.82 15.18
N GLU A 147 -17.51 -0.92 15.32
CA GLU A 147 -17.68 0.39 15.95
C GLU A 147 -17.94 1.51 14.94
N ASN A 148 -18.40 2.66 15.45
CA ASN A 148 -18.51 3.92 14.70
C ASN A 148 -19.38 3.84 13.42
N GLY A 149 -20.31 2.88 13.36
CA GLY A 149 -21.13 2.62 12.17
C GLY A 149 -20.32 2.14 10.97
N VAL A 150 -19.04 1.79 11.15
CA VAL A 150 -18.17 1.30 10.09
C VAL A 150 -18.30 -0.22 10.07
N SER A 151 -19.03 -0.74 9.08
CA SER A 151 -19.26 -2.18 8.94
C SER A 151 -19.25 -2.57 7.47
N ASP A 152 -18.15 -3.13 7.03
CA ASP A 152 -18.00 -3.74 5.73
C ASP A 152 -18.58 -5.16 5.73
N ALA A 153 -19.52 -5.43 4.82
CA ALA A 153 -20.22 -6.72 4.77
C ALA A 153 -19.29 -7.92 4.51
N TRP A 154 -18.14 -7.73 3.86
CA TRP A 154 -17.20 -8.82 3.59
C TRP A 154 -16.33 -9.12 4.80
N LEU A 155 -15.86 -8.09 5.51
CA LEU A 155 -15.06 -8.24 6.72
C LEU A 155 -15.90 -8.75 7.91
N ASN A 156 -17.19 -8.42 7.91
CA ASN A 156 -18.14 -8.81 8.96
C ASN A 156 -19.01 -10.03 8.60
N SER A 157 -18.69 -10.77 7.53
CA SER A 157 -19.45 -11.97 7.15
C SER A 157 -19.28 -13.14 8.12
N GLY A 158 -18.30 -13.08 9.02
CA GLY A 158 -17.88 -14.18 9.87
C GLY A 158 -16.85 -15.11 9.21
N GLU A 159 -16.49 -14.86 7.96
CA GLU A 159 -15.54 -15.67 7.18
C GLU A 159 -14.10 -15.14 7.25
N VAL A 160 -13.85 -14.06 7.99
CA VAL A 160 -12.53 -13.41 8.09
C VAL A 160 -11.93 -13.58 9.47
N ASP A 161 -10.62 -13.82 9.54
CA ASP A 161 -9.86 -14.02 10.77
C ASP A 161 -9.01 -12.78 11.11
N PHE A 162 -9.53 -11.94 12.02
CA PHE A 162 -8.80 -10.79 12.54
C PHE A 162 -7.61 -11.15 13.44
N ASP A 163 -7.45 -12.42 13.84
CA ASP A 163 -6.26 -12.89 14.55
C ASP A 163 -5.11 -13.32 13.61
N GLN A 164 -5.38 -13.37 12.29
CA GLN A 164 -4.43 -13.75 11.24
C GLN A 164 -4.22 -12.61 10.25
N VAL A 165 -3.69 -11.47 10.72
CA VAL A 165 -3.38 -10.32 9.86
C VAL A 165 -1.89 -10.26 9.52
N PHE A 166 -1.58 -10.05 8.25
CA PHE A 166 -0.23 -9.84 7.75
C PHE A 166 -0.14 -8.49 7.05
N VAL A 167 0.95 -7.75 7.27
CA VAL A 167 1.21 -6.49 6.56
C VAL A 167 2.31 -6.75 5.53
N LEU A 168 1.99 -6.54 4.26
CA LEU A 168 2.90 -6.72 3.14
C LEU A 168 3.13 -5.37 2.46
N GLY A 169 4.36 -5.08 2.04
CA GLY A 169 4.60 -3.89 1.22
C GLY A 169 5.77 -4.05 0.29
N ASP A 170 5.69 -3.43 -0.89
CA ASP A 170 6.77 -3.39 -1.88
C ASP A 170 7.45 -2.02 -1.92
N SER A 171 8.78 -1.97 -2.08
CA SER A 171 9.52 -0.71 -2.19
C SER A 171 9.20 0.26 -1.04
N SER A 172 8.70 1.47 -1.33
CA SER A 172 8.26 2.43 -0.29
C SER A 172 7.16 1.86 0.61
N GLY A 173 6.26 1.03 0.09
CA GLY A 173 5.28 0.32 0.92
C GLY A 173 5.92 -0.67 1.88
N GLY A 174 7.04 -1.30 1.50
CA GLY A 174 7.85 -2.12 2.39
C GLY A 174 8.52 -1.30 3.50
N ASN A 175 8.94 -0.07 3.20
CA ASN A 175 9.42 0.87 4.22
C ASN A 175 8.28 1.26 5.19
N ILE A 176 7.10 1.60 4.68
CA ILE A 176 5.92 1.90 5.52
C ILE A 176 5.56 0.71 6.42
N ALA A 177 5.53 -0.50 5.87
CA ALA A 177 5.28 -1.72 6.62
C ALA A 177 6.32 -1.94 7.74
N HIS A 178 7.59 -1.67 7.48
CA HIS A 178 8.63 -1.69 8.50
C HIS A 178 8.36 -0.68 9.63
N HIS A 179 8.05 0.57 9.29
CA HIS A 179 7.74 1.60 10.30
C HIS A 179 6.48 1.27 11.11
N LEU A 180 5.46 0.64 10.51
CA LEU A 180 4.31 0.10 11.24
C LEU A 180 4.72 -0.98 12.24
N ALA A 181 5.63 -1.88 11.86
CA ALA A 181 6.13 -2.94 12.75
C ALA A 181 6.84 -2.34 13.97
N VAL A 182 7.68 -1.33 13.75
CA VAL A 182 8.37 -0.61 14.84
C VAL A 182 7.37 0.15 15.71
N ARG A 183 6.41 0.86 15.10
CA ARG A 183 5.39 1.64 15.81
C ARG A 183 4.52 0.78 16.72
N LEU A 184 4.04 -0.36 16.21
CA LEU A 184 3.20 -1.26 16.99
C LEU A 184 4.02 -2.04 18.01
N GLY A 185 5.24 -2.46 17.66
CA GLY A 185 6.09 -3.26 18.53
C GLY A 185 5.64 -4.72 18.64
N GLY A 186 6.59 -5.59 18.97
CA GLY A 186 6.32 -7.02 19.11
C GLY A 186 5.34 -7.32 20.25
N GLY A 187 4.27 -8.05 19.95
CA GLY A 187 3.29 -8.49 20.96
C GLY A 187 2.29 -7.43 21.41
N SER A 188 2.25 -6.26 20.76
CA SER A 188 1.29 -5.21 21.08
C SER A 188 -0.17 -5.65 20.92
N THR A 189 -1.02 -5.14 21.82
CA THR A 189 -2.46 -5.31 21.81
C THR A 189 -3.20 -4.03 21.42
N GLU A 190 -2.50 -2.99 20.96
CA GLU A 190 -3.10 -1.69 20.57
C GLU A 190 -4.25 -1.85 19.57
N LEU A 191 -4.09 -2.79 18.63
CA LEU A 191 -5.06 -3.04 17.57
C LEU A 191 -6.09 -4.13 17.91
N ALA A 192 -6.10 -4.66 19.14
CA ALA A 192 -7.02 -5.73 19.51
C ALA A 192 -8.49 -5.38 19.15
N PRO A 193 -9.27 -6.33 18.59
CA PRO A 193 -8.97 -7.75 18.41
C PRO A 193 -8.12 -8.09 17.16
N VAL A 194 -7.71 -7.10 16.38
CA VAL A 194 -6.82 -7.30 15.23
C VAL A 194 -5.43 -7.66 15.72
N ARG A 195 -4.89 -8.79 15.25
CA ARG A 195 -3.54 -9.25 15.57
C ARG A 195 -2.69 -9.39 14.32
N VAL A 196 -1.64 -8.57 14.25
CA VAL A 196 -0.63 -8.69 13.21
C VAL A 196 0.32 -9.85 13.55
N ARG A 197 0.34 -10.87 12.69
CA ARG A 197 1.14 -12.09 12.81
C ARG A 197 2.48 -12.01 12.10
N GLY A 198 2.63 -11.09 11.15
CA GLY A 198 3.89 -10.91 10.45
C GLY A 198 3.91 -9.72 9.50
N TYR A 199 5.12 -9.34 9.14
CA TYR A 199 5.41 -8.32 8.13
C TYR A 199 6.21 -8.94 7.00
N VAL A 200 5.82 -8.68 5.75
CA VAL A 200 6.51 -9.17 4.55
C VAL A 200 7.00 -7.97 3.74
N LEU A 201 8.32 -7.78 3.71
CA LEU A 201 8.95 -6.61 3.10
C LEU A 201 9.55 -7.02 1.75
N LEU A 202 8.93 -6.60 0.65
CA LEU A 202 9.39 -6.90 -0.70
C LEU A 202 10.27 -5.75 -1.20
N ALA A 203 11.59 -5.98 -1.29
CA ALA A 203 12.57 -4.98 -1.70
C ALA A 203 12.35 -3.61 -1.04
N PRO A 204 12.32 -3.54 0.32
CA PRO A 204 11.91 -2.33 1.02
C PRO A 204 12.84 -1.15 0.71
N PHE A 205 12.24 0.02 0.45
CA PHE A 205 12.95 1.21 0.02
C PHE A 205 13.61 1.92 1.20
N PHE A 206 14.90 1.64 1.39
CA PHE A 206 15.76 2.31 2.36
C PHE A 206 16.92 2.98 1.61
N GLY A 207 17.43 4.06 2.20
CA GLY A 207 18.60 4.76 1.68
C GLY A 207 19.38 5.41 2.82
N GLY A 208 20.49 6.03 2.47
CA GLY A 208 21.33 6.76 3.39
C GLY A 208 22.17 7.79 2.64
N VAL A 209 22.80 8.68 3.40
CA VAL A 209 23.65 9.76 2.83
C VAL A 209 24.87 9.17 2.09
N VAL A 210 25.37 8.01 2.54
CA VAL A 210 26.53 7.34 1.96
C VAL A 210 26.05 6.21 1.06
N ARG A 211 26.53 6.20 -0.18
CA ARG A 211 26.26 5.12 -1.14
C ARG A 211 26.80 3.80 -0.64
N THR A 212 25.98 2.78 -0.79
CA THR A 212 26.35 1.39 -0.63
C THR A 212 27.08 0.87 -1.87
N ARG A 213 27.77 -0.27 -1.73
CA ARG A 213 28.43 -0.92 -2.89
C ARG A 213 27.43 -1.37 -3.96
N SER A 214 26.21 -1.74 -3.57
CA SER A 214 25.14 -2.12 -4.51
C SER A 214 24.72 -0.96 -5.41
N GLU A 215 24.85 0.28 -4.95
CA GLU A 215 24.57 1.48 -5.74
C GLU A 215 25.72 1.86 -6.70
N SER A 216 26.84 1.13 -6.69
CA SER A 216 27.95 1.36 -7.63
C SER A 216 27.88 0.46 -8.88
N GLY A 217 26.84 -0.39 -8.98
CA GLY A 217 26.63 -1.31 -10.09
C GLY A 217 25.97 -0.66 -11.32
N PRO A 218 25.73 -1.44 -12.39
CA PRO A 218 25.03 -0.94 -13.57
C PRO A 218 23.59 -0.52 -13.20
N SER A 219 23.16 0.63 -13.74
CA SER A 219 21.81 1.14 -13.51
C SER A 219 20.73 0.22 -14.09
N GLU A 220 19.67 -0.01 -13.32
CA GLU A 220 18.46 -0.64 -13.84
C GLU A 220 17.74 0.30 -14.82
N ALA A 221 17.01 -0.27 -15.80
CA ALA A 221 16.31 0.54 -16.80
C ALA A 221 15.20 1.43 -16.21
N LEU A 222 14.49 0.95 -15.18
CA LEU A 222 13.33 1.64 -14.60
C LEU A 222 13.65 2.34 -13.27
N LEU A 223 14.38 1.67 -12.37
CA LEU A 223 14.75 2.18 -11.05
C LEU A 223 16.27 2.44 -10.97
N ASN A 224 16.77 3.32 -11.83
CA ASN A 224 18.16 3.77 -11.78
C ASN A 224 18.44 4.72 -10.60
N LEU A 225 19.72 5.00 -10.34
CA LEU A 225 20.13 5.87 -9.23
C LEU A 225 19.52 7.27 -9.33
N ASP A 226 19.46 7.85 -10.53
CA ASP A 226 18.90 9.20 -10.72
C ASP A 226 17.44 9.27 -10.26
N ILE A 227 16.61 8.29 -10.61
CA ILE A 227 15.20 8.29 -10.18
C ILE A 227 15.06 8.04 -8.68
N LEU A 228 15.90 7.17 -8.09
CA LEU A 228 15.89 6.91 -6.65
C LEU A 228 16.30 8.16 -5.85
N ASP A 229 17.29 8.90 -6.34
CA ASP A 229 17.74 10.15 -5.74
C ASP A 229 16.65 11.22 -5.79
N ARG A 230 15.95 11.34 -6.91
CA ARG A 230 14.81 12.26 -7.05
C ARG A 230 13.72 11.97 -6.03
N TYR A 231 13.40 10.70 -5.77
CA TYR A 231 12.51 10.35 -4.66
C TYR A 231 13.05 10.88 -3.34
N PHE A 232 14.32 10.64 -3.01
CA PHE A 232 14.90 11.13 -1.75
C PHE A 232 14.96 12.66 -1.62
N VAL A 233 14.91 13.42 -2.71
CA VAL A 233 14.76 14.90 -2.66
C VAL A 233 13.31 15.31 -2.32
N MET A 234 12.33 14.59 -2.84
CA MET A 234 10.91 14.94 -2.70
C MET A 234 10.26 14.42 -1.41
N VAL A 235 10.78 13.33 -0.86
CA VAL A 235 10.23 12.59 0.28
C VAL A 235 10.39 13.22 1.69
N PRO A 236 11.52 13.88 2.05
CA PRO A 236 11.82 14.24 3.44
C PRO A 236 10.75 15.13 4.07
#